data_AF-A0A7Z0VQE2-F1
#
_entry.id   AF-A0A7Z0VQE2-F1
#
_cell.length_a   1.000
_cell.length_b   1.000
_cell.length_c   1.000
_cell.angle_alpha   90.00
_cell.angle_beta   90.00
_cell.angle_gamma   90.00
#
_symmetry.space_group_name_H-M   'P 1'
#
loop_
_entity.id
_entity.type
_entity.pdbx_description
1 polymer ?
#
loop_
_entity_poly.entity_id
_entity_poly.type
_entity_poly.pdbx_seq_one_letter_code
_entity_poly.pdbx_strand_id
1 'polypeptide(L)'
;MARHEAPQTADAAPFHPVRLILIILLILFSISMAAQWYGENVTMPRYCQYPGDVIGRVRQVLNEKEPAGEGDRKPYIIAARLMFLVPRHNDEKQNDYILRLQQHIDKQCR
;
A
#
# COMPACT_ATOMS: atom_id res chain seq x y z
N MET A 1 66.10 32.40 4.28
CA MET A 1 65.14 32.29 3.16
C MET A 1 64.32 31.04 3.36
N ALA A 2 63.09 31.15 3.86
CA ALA A 2 62.13 30.05 3.91
C ALA A 2 60.81 30.60 3.36
N ARG A 3 60.40 30.12 2.17
CA ARG A 3 59.08 30.44 1.62
C ARG A 3 58.08 29.51 2.31
N HIS A 4 57.17 30.09 3.07
CA HIS A 4 55.95 29.41 3.48
C HIS A 4 55.03 29.35 2.25
N GLU A 5 54.91 28.18 1.63
CA GLU A 5 53.82 27.91 0.70
C GLU A 5 52.56 27.62 1.52
N ALA A 6 51.57 28.49 1.38
CA ALA A 6 50.26 28.34 2.01
C ALA A 6 49.51 27.15 1.39
N PRO A 7 48.67 26.45 2.18
CA PRO A 7 47.93 25.30 1.70
C PRO A 7 46.86 25.77 0.70
N GLN A 8 46.83 25.15 -0.48
CA GLN A 8 45.74 25.34 -1.44
C GLN A 8 44.45 24.80 -0.81
N THR A 9 43.52 25.69 -0.51
CA THR A 9 42.15 25.34 -0.13
C THR A 9 41.49 24.69 -1.33
N ALA A 10 41.29 23.37 -1.26
CA ALA A 10 40.51 22.63 -2.23
C ALA A 10 39.14 23.30 -2.39
N ASP A 11 38.82 23.72 -3.61
CA ASP A 11 37.53 24.33 -3.96
C ASP A 11 36.39 23.40 -3.52
N ALA A 12 35.70 23.78 -2.44
CA ALA A 12 34.50 23.11 -2.02
C ALA A 12 33.40 23.41 -3.06
N ALA A 13 32.98 22.37 -3.79
CA ALA A 13 31.95 22.51 -4.82
C ALA A 13 30.68 23.18 -4.23
N PRO A 14 30.03 24.09 -4.97
CA PRO A 14 28.85 24.80 -4.48
C PRO A 14 27.68 23.83 -4.25
N PHE A 15 27.17 23.81 -3.01
CA PHE A 15 26.01 23.01 -2.66
C PHE A 15 24.75 23.58 -3.32
N HIS A 16 24.16 22.83 -4.25
CA HIS A 16 22.92 23.21 -4.94
C HIS A 16 21.73 22.41 -4.38
N PRO A 17 21.02 22.93 -3.36
CA PRO A 17 19.95 22.19 -2.68
C PRO A 17 18.80 21.81 -3.61
N VAL A 18 18.57 22.58 -4.68
CA VAL A 18 17.51 22.33 -5.66
C VAL A 18 17.68 20.98 -6.36
N ARG A 19 18.92 20.58 -6.70
CA ARG A 19 19.17 19.26 -7.31
C ARG A 19 18.82 18.13 -6.35
N LEU A 20 19.18 18.29 -5.07
CA LEU A 20 18.93 17.29 -4.05
C LEU A 20 17.43 17.16 -3.75
N ILE A 21 16.72 18.28 -3.67
CA ILE A 21 15.25 18.32 -3.53
C ILE A 21 14.57 17.65 -4.73
N LEU A 22 15.00 17.94 -5.96
CA LEU A 22 14.48 17.31 -7.17
C LEU A 22 14.67 15.79 -7.15
N ILE A 23 15.86 15.31 -6.77
CA ILE A 23 16.15 13.88 -6.67
C ILE A 23 15.22 13.21 -5.64
N ILE A 24 15.05 13.82 -4.46
CA ILE A 24 14.16 13.29 -3.42
C ILE A 24 12.71 13.25 -3.92
N LEU A 25 12.23 14.31 -4.56
CA LEU A 25 10.89 14.34 -5.15
C LEU A 25 10.69 13.24 -6.18
N LEU A 26 11.70 13.02 -7.05
CA LEU A 26 11.65 12.00 -8.09
C LEU A 26 11.61 10.59 -7.48
N ILE A 27 12.38 10.35 -6.42
CA ILE A 27 12.35 9.08 -5.67
C ILE A 27 10.98 8.87 -5.03
N LEU A 28 10.45 9.86 -4.31
CA LEU A 28 9.14 9.75 -3.66
C LEU A 28 8.01 9.53 -4.68
N PHE A 29 8.05 10.23 -5.81
CA PHE A 29 7.10 10.05 -6.90
C PHE A 29 7.18 8.63 -7.47
N SER A 30 8.40 8.12 -7.70
CA SER A 30 8.62 6.76 -8.20
C SER A 30 8.10 5.70 -7.22
N ILE A 31 8.32 5.89 -5.92
CA ILE A 31 7.80 4.99 -4.87
C ILE A 31 6.27 5.02 -4.85
N SER A 32 5.67 6.21 -4.96
CA SER A 32 4.21 6.35 -4.98
C SER A 32 3.59 5.66 -6.19
N MET A 33 4.18 5.85 -7.37
CA MET A 33 3.74 5.20 -8.60
C MET A 33 3.91 3.67 -8.54
N ALA A 34 5.05 3.19 -8.00
CA ALA A 34 5.29 1.76 -7.82
C ALA A 34 4.31 1.13 -6.80
N ALA A 35 3.94 1.86 -5.75
CA ALA A 35 2.97 1.39 -4.76
C ALA A 35 1.57 1.25 -5.37
N GLN A 36 1.13 2.19 -6.20
CA GLN A 36 -0.12 2.08 -6.96
C GLN A 36 -0.09 0.88 -7.91
N TRP A 37 0.98 0.75 -8.71
CA TRP A 37 1.14 -0.37 -9.63
C TRP A 37 1.14 -1.72 -8.93
N TYR A 38 1.83 -1.84 -7.78
CA TYR A 38 1.85 -3.06 -6.97
C TYR A 38 0.48 -3.39 -6.38
N GLY A 39 -0.23 -2.35 -5.92
CA GLY A 39 -1.62 -2.42 -5.50
C GLY A 39 -2.51 -3.07 -6.56
N GLU A 40 -2.45 -2.56 -7.79
CA GLU A 40 -3.27 -2.92 -8.95
C GLU A 40 -2.85 -4.24 -9.64
N ASN A 41 -1.57 -4.56 -9.73
CA ASN A 41 -1.08 -5.69 -10.54
C ASN A 41 -0.63 -6.90 -9.73
N VAL A 42 -0.35 -6.76 -8.42
CA VAL A 42 0.18 -7.87 -7.61
C VAL A 42 -0.80 -8.27 -6.51
N THR A 43 -1.38 -7.31 -5.79
CA THR A 43 -2.35 -7.62 -4.72
C THR A 43 -3.78 -7.73 -5.22
N MET A 44 -4.19 -6.87 -6.15
CA MET A 44 -5.53 -6.83 -6.75
C MET A 44 -5.97 -8.09 -7.50
N PRO A 45 -5.13 -8.78 -8.29
CA PRO A 45 -5.57 -9.95 -9.07
C PRO A 45 -6.12 -11.08 -8.19
N ARG A 46 -5.63 -11.21 -6.94
CA ARG A 46 -6.15 -12.20 -5.98
C ARG A 46 -7.56 -11.89 -5.50
N TYR A 47 -7.93 -10.62 -5.44
CA TYR A 47 -9.29 -10.20 -5.10
C TYR A 47 -10.22 -10.35 -6.31
N CYS A 48 -9.71 -10.08 -7.51
CA CYS A 48 -10.47 -10.12 -8.76
C CYS A 48 -10.68 -11.53 -9.34
N GLN A 49 -9.86 -12.52 -8.99
CA GLN A 49 -10.06 -13.91 -9.44
C GLN A 49 -11.32 -14.55 -8.82
N TYR A 50 -11.64 -14.23 -7.56
CA TYR A 50 -12.76 -14.84 -6.83
C TYR A 50 -13.50 -13.83 -5.93
N PRO A 51 -14.13 -12.80 -6.51
CA PRO A 51 -14.73 -11.69 -5.74
C PRO A 51 -15.84 -12.16 -4.80
N GLY A 52 -16.66 -13.12 -5.22
CA GLY A 52 -17.72 -13.70 -4.37
C GLY A 52 -17.18 -14.45 -3.15
N ASP A 53 -16.11 -15.24 -3.33
CA ASP A 53 -15.50 -16.01 -2.24
C ASP A 53 -14.82 -15.11 -1.22
N VAL A 54 -14.21 -14.01 -1.66
CA VAL A 54 -13.60 -13.03 -0.76
C VAL A 54 -14.68 -12.38 0.12
N ILE A 55 -15.80 -11.95 -0.47
CA ILE A 55 -16.91 -11.35 0.30
C ILE A 55 -17.52 -12.36 1.29
N GLY A 56 -17.67 -13.62 0.89
CA GLY A 56 -18.09 -14.69 1.80
C GLY A 56 -17.17 -14.84 3.01
N ARG A 57 -15.85 -14.82 2.78
CA ARG A 57 -14.83 -14.89 3.84
C ARG A 57 -14.77 -13.63 4.70
N VAL A 58 -14.98 -12.45 4.13
CA VAL A 58 -15.12 -11.19 4.89
C VAL A 58 -16.29 -11.29 5.86
N ARG A 59 -17.45 -11.80 5.40
CA ARG A 59 -18.60 -12.03 6.28
C ARG A 59 -18.27 -13.02 7.40
N GLN A 60 -17.51 -14.07 7.09
CA GLN A 60 -17.07 -15.05 8.08
C GLN A 60 -16.14 -14.43 9.13
N VAL A 61 -15.15 -13.62 8.72
CA VAL A 61 -14.24 -12.90 9.62
C VAL A 61 -14.97 -11.92 10.54
N LEU A 62 -16.06 -11.30 10.08
CA LEU A 62 -16.85 -10.37 10.92
C LEU A 62 -17.73 -11.09 11.95
N ASN A 63 -18.17 -12.31 11.65
CA ASN A 63 -19.17 -13.02 12.45
C ASN A 63 -18.56 -14.11 13.36
N GLU A 64 -17.39 -14.65 13.00
CA GLU A 64 -16.77 -15.77 13.68
C GLU A 64 -15.53 -15.32 14.45
N LYS A 65 -15.34 -15.88 15.66
CA LYS A 65 -14.17 -15.62 16.50
C LYS A 65 -12.90 -16.26 15.92
N GLU A 66 -13.03 -17.41 15.25
CA GLU A 66 -11.93 -18.14 14.61
C GLU A 66 -12.34 -18.61 13.21
N PRO A 67 -12.32 -17.71 12.21
CA PRO A 67 -12.91 -17.99 10.90
C PRO A 67 -12.18 -19.08 10.09
N ALA A 68 -10.91 -19.37 10.41
CA ALA A 68 -10.12 -20.39 9.72
C ALA A 68 -10.06 -21.74 10.45
N GLY A 69 -10.36 -21.80 11.76
CA GLY A 69 -10.12 -22.99 12.59
C GLY A 69 -8.73 -23.61 12.36
N GLU A 70 -8.71 -24.91 12.04
CA GLU A 70 -7.50 -25.68 11.66
C GLU A 70 -7.20 -25.66 10.14
N GLY A 71 -8.02 -24.99 9.33
CA GLY A 71 -7.90 -24.96 7.87
C GLY A 71 -6.87 -23.95 7.33
N ASP A 72 -6.84 -23.80 6.00
CA ASP A 72 -5.93 -22.86 5.35
C ASP A 72 -6.31 -21.40 5.69
N ARG A 73 -5.37 -20.70 6.33
CA ARG A 73 -5.52 -19.34 6.84
C ARG A 73 -5.30 -18.28 5.77
N LYS A 74 -4.58 -18.61 4.69
CA LYS A 74 -4.24 -17.67 3.61
C LYS A 74 -5.44 -16.87 3.08
N PRO A 75 -6.58 -17.48 2.74
CA PRO A 75 -7.70 -16.73 2.18
C PRO A 75 -8.40 -15.82 3.22
N TYR A 76 -8.31 -16.13 4.50
CA TYR A 76 -8.82 -15.26 5.58
C TYR A 76 -7.90 -14.05 5.82
N ILE A 77 -6.58 -14.22 5.66
CA ILE A 77 -5.62 -13.11 5.70
C ILE A 77 -5.90 -12.12 4.55
N ILE A 78 -6.25 -12.64 3.37
CA ILE A 78 -6.63 -11.82 2.21
C ILE A 78 -7.90 -11.00 2.52
N ALA A 79 -8.93 -11.63 3.10
CA ALA A 79 -10.16 -10.96 3.53
C ALA A 79 -9.91 -9.91 4.63
N ALA A 80 -9.09 -10.22 5.64
CA ALA A 80 -8.72 -9.29 6.70
C ALA A 80 -7.94 -8.09 6.16
N ARG A 81 -7.02 -8.31 5.21
CA ARG A 81 -6.28 -7.24 4.53
C ARG A 81 -7.22 -6.32 3.77
N LEU A 82 -8.27 -6.86 3.14
CA LEU A 82 -9.27 -6.06 2.46
C LEU A 82 -10.05 -5.17 3.43
N MET A 83 -10.38 -5.69 4.63
CA MET A 83 -11.01 -4.86 5.68
C MET A 83 -10.11 -3.73 6.17
N PHE A 84 -8.80 -3.94 6.18
CA PHE A 84 -7.83 -2.90 6.52
C PHE A 84 -7.73 -1.82 5.44
N LEU A 85 -7.78 -2.23 4.17
CA LEU A 85 -7.74 -1.30 3.03
C LEU A 85 -9.02 -0.44 2.93
N VAL A 86 -10.17 -1.04 3.23
CA VAL A 86 -11.47 -0.35 3.22
C VAL A 86 -12.12 -0.52 4.60
N PRO A 87 -11.79 0.36 5.55
CA PRO A 87 -12.31 0.25 6.91
C PRO A 87 -13.81 0.53 6.96
N ARG A 88 -14.49 -0.11 7.92
CA ARG A 88 -15.89 0.15 8.25
C ARG A 88 -16.00 1.45 9.04
N HIS A 89 -17.03 2.24 8.79
CA HIS A 89 -17.33 3.41 9.61
C HIS A 89 -18.02 2.99 10.92
N ASN A 90 -17.93 3.82 11.95
CA ASN A 90 -18.47 3.47 13.27
C ASN A 90 -19.99 3.26 13.25
N ASP A 91 -20.72 4.03 12.44
CA ASP A 91 -22.19 3.98 12.35
C ASP A 91 -22.70 3.14 11.15
N GLU A 92 -21.79 2.54 10.38
CA GLU A 92 -22.14 1.78 9.19
C GLU A 92 -22.61 0.38 9.56
N LYS A 93 -23.84 0.04 9.14
CA LYS A 93 -24.38 -1.31 9.33
C LYS A 93 -23.53 -2.30 8.55
N GLN A 94 -23.37 -3.50 9.10
CA GLN A 94 -22.54 -4.53 8.50
C GLN A 94 -22.93 -4.87 7.05
N ASN A 95 -24.22 -4.91 6.72
CA ASN A 95 -24.67 -5.18 5.35
C ASN A 95 -24.34 -4.03 4.39
N ASP A 96 -24.44 -2.79 4.85
CA ASP A 96 -24.09 -1.60 4.07
C ASP A 96 -22.58 -1.58 3.79
N TYR A 97 -21.77 -1.98 4.78
CA TYR A 97 -20.34 -2.17 4.63
C TYR A 97 -19.98 -3.23 3.59
N ILE A 98 -20.60 -4.42 3.66
CA ILE A 98 -20.36 -5.50 2.69
C ILE A 98 -20.75 -5.06 1.28
N LEU A 99 -21.87 -4.35 1.13
CA LEU A 99 -22.31 -3.84 -0.17
C LEU A 99 -21.31 -2.82 -0.75
N ARG A 100 -20.83 -1.88 0.07
CA ARG A 100 -19.80 -0.91 -0.32
C ARG A 100 -18.49 -1.60 -0.69
N LEU A 101 -18.10 -2.63 0.06
CA LEU A 101 -16.90 -3.41 -0.21
C LEU A 101 -17.00 -4.15 -1.54
N GLN A 102 -18.17 -4.75 -1.83
CA GLN A 102 -18.45 -5.41 -3.10
C GLN A 102 -18.37 -4.41 -4.26
N GLN A 103 -18.98 -3.23 -4.13
CA GLN A 103 -18.86 -2.17 -5.12
C GLN A 103 -17.42 -1.70 -5.33
N HIS A 104 -16.60 -1.68 -4.28
CA HIS A 104 -15.19 -1.31 -4.37
C HIS A 104 -14.39 -2.35 -5.16
N ILE A 105 -14.60 -3.64 -4.88
CA ILE A 105 -14.01 -4.75 -5.64
C ILE A 105 -14.46 -4.68 -7.10
N ASP A 106 -15.77 -4.55 -7.35
CA ASP A 106 -16.33 -4.47 -8.70
C ASP A 106 -15.75 -3.31 -9.51
N LYS A 107 -15.46 -2.16 -8.88
CA LYS A 107 -14.82 -1.02 -9.55
C LYS A 107 -13.36 -1.24 -9.89
N GLN A 108 -12.64 -2.04 -9.09
CA GLN A 108 -11.21 -2.25 -9.29
C GLN A 108 -10.92 -3.47 -10.18
N CYS A 109 -11.88 -4.38 -10.30
CA CYS A 109 -11.77 -5.60 -11.10
C CYS A 109 -12.39 -5.49 -12.50
N ARG A 110 -12.92 -4.33 -12.88
CA ARG A 110 -13.51 -4.04 -14.20
C ARG A 110 -12.70 -3.02 -14.98
#